data_AF-A0A0C9YR23-F1
#
_entry.id   AF-A0A0C9YR23-F1
#
_cell.length_a   1.000
_cell.length_b   1.000
_cell.length_c   1.000
_cell.angle_alpha   90.00
_cell.angle_beta   90.00
_cell.angle_gamma   90.00
#
_symmetry.space_group_name_H-M   'P 1'
#
loop_
_entity.id
_entity.type
_entity.pdbx_description
1 polymer ?
#
loop_
_entity_poly.entity_id
_entity_poly.type
_entity_poly.pdbx_seq_one_letter_code
_entity_poly.pdbx_strand_id
1 'polypeptide(L)'
;MDSSTETKVDLLHLYLENLPDSIPHVDPGGMSMYNFSFFLVDDEDVEDRGHVGAINRQLEIRLGHWHNGPIQFTEQGPDLNKLANLFKLWLTDLASDPEVPILHKWLDDLITAAENAYKSTNTMLPKFTGQAASTLPHVQHKRPIAQRVFMG
;
A
#
# COMPACT_ATOMS: atom_id res chain seq x y z
N MET A 1 10.69 -11.02 2.34
CA MET A 1 10.46 -9.64 1.90
C MET A 1 11.35 -8.70 2.70
N ASP A 2 11.93 -7.67 2.07
CA ASP A 2 12.73 -6.66 2.76
C ASP A 2 11.86 -5.53 3.33
N SER A 3 12.42 -4.73 4.26
CA SER A 3 11.69 -3.68 4.97
C SER A 3 11.22 -2.52 4.08
N SER A 4 11.91 -2.25 2.97
CA SER A 4 11.52 -1.21 2.02
C SER A 4 10.24 -1.64 1.30
N THR A 5 10.21 -2.88 0.83
CA THR A 5 9.04 -3.47 0.18
C THR A 5 7.84 -3.57 1.13
N GLU A 6 8.06 -3.96 2.39
CA GLU A 6 7.00 -3.97 3.41
C GLU A 6 6.37 -2.59 3.60
N THR A 7 7.20 -1.56 3.72
CA THR A 7 6.74 -0.17 3.88
C THR A 7 5.90 0.28 2.68
N LYS A 8 6.27 -0.11 1.46
CA LYS A 8 5.50 0.21 0.25
C LYS A 8 4.13 -0.47 0.24
N VAL A 9 4.06 -1.74 0.64
CA VAL A 9 2.79 -2.48 0.73
C VAL A 9 1.87 -1.84 1.76
N ASP A 10 2.40 -1.50 2.94
CA ASP A 10 1.62 -0.82 3.98
C ASP A 10 1.17 0.59 3.53
N LEU A 11 2.01 1.31 2.78
CA LEU A 11 1.65 2.59 2.19
C LEU A 11 0.52 2.45 1.17
N LEU A 12 0.60 1.45 0.28
CA LEU A 12 -0.47 1.15 -0.67
C LEU A 12 -1.77 0.86 0.07
N HIS A 13 -1.73 0.02 1.12
CA HIS A 13 -2.90 -0.28 1.93
C HIS A 13 -3.54 0.98 2.50
N LEU A 14 -2.74 1.85 3.13
CA LEU A 14 -3.20 3.12 3.70
C LEU A 14 -3.87 4.01 2.65
N TYR A 15 -3.28 4.12 1.46
CA TYR A 15 -3.82 4.96 0.39
C TYR A 15 -5.11 4.40 -0.20
N LEU A 16 -5.20 3.09 -0.44
CA LEU A 16 -6.41 2.47 -0.97
C LEU A 16 -7.60 2.58 0.00
N GLU A 17 -7.35 2.46 1.31
CA GLU A 17 -8.39 2.62 2.35
C GLU A 17 -8.93 4.05 2.48
N ASN A 18 -8.18 5.05 2.02
CA ASN A 18 -8.49 6.46 2.25
C ASN A 18 -8.63 7.24 0.93
N LEU A 19 -8.89 6.56 -0.20
CA LEU A 19 -9.01 7.22 -1.49
C LEU A 19 -10.05 8.36 -1.44
N PRO A 20 -9.85 9.45 -2.20
CA PRO A 20 -10.76 10.59 -2.15
C PRO A 20 -12.22 10.21 -2.45
N ASP A 21 -13.17 10.83 -1.74
CA ASP A 21 -14.62 10.62 -1.89
C ASP A 21 -15.17 10.94 -3.29
N SER A 22 -14.39 11.61 -4.16
CA SER A 22 -14.75 11.78 -5.57
C SER A 22 -14.72 10.47 -6.37
N ILE A 23 -13.99 9.46 -5.89
CA ILE A 23 -13.99 8.11 -6.46
C ILE A 23 -15.17 7.35 -5.84
N PRO A 24 -16.07 6.77 -6.65
CA PRO A 24 -17.23 6.03 -6.15
C PRO A 24 -16.84 4.91 -5.19
N HIS A 25 -17.50 4.85 -4.03
CA HIS A 25 -17.34 3.74 -3.09
C HIS A 25 -18.28 2.59 -3.42
N VAL A 26 -17.73 1.37 -3.50
CA VAL A 26 -18.49 0.14 -3.66
C VAL A 26 -18.53 -0.60 -2.33
N ASP A 27 -19.73 -0.71 -1.77
CA ASP A 27 -19.96 -1.37 -0.49
C ASP A 27 -19.59 -2.87 -0.52
N PRO A 28 -19.30 -3.48 0.65
CA PRO A 28 -19.15 -4.92 0.76
C PRO A 28 -20.37 -5.66 0.19
N GLY A 29 -20.14 -6.56 -0.77
CA GLY A 29 -21.21 -7.31 -1.47
C GLY A 29 -21.77 -6.61 -2.71
N GLY A 30 -21.32 -5.38 -3.02
CA GLY A 30 -21.55 -4.74 -4.30
C GLY A 30 -20.77 -5.39 -5.45
N MET A 31 -21.18 -5.10 -6.69
CA MET A 31 -20.47 -5.55 -7.89
C MET A 31 -19.30 -4.60 -8.18
N SER A 32 -18.14 -4.91 -7.61
CA SER A 32 -16.87 -4.25 -7.94
C SER A 32 -16.47 -4.58 -9.39
N MET A 33 -15.99 -3.57 -10.12
CA MET A 33 -15.43 -3.75 -11.46
C MET A 33 -14.08 -4.47 -11.45
N TYR A 34 -13.31 -4.34 -10.37
CA TYR A 34 -11.99 -4.95 -10.25
C TYR A 34 -12.01 -6.44 -9.88
N ASN A 35 -12.98 -6.84 -9.05
CA ASN A 35 -13.26 -8.23 -8.69
C ASN A 35 -12.06 -8.98 -8.06
N PHE A 36 -11.16 -8.29 -7.35
CA PHE A 36 -9.99 -8.83 -6.65
C PHE A 36 -10.33 -9.87 -5.58
N SER A 37 -11.57 -9.87 -5.09
CA SER A 37 -12.12 -10.93 -4.25
C SER A 37 -12.01 -12.33 -4.87
N PHE A 38 -12.04 -12.40 -6.19
CA PHE A 38 -11.91 -13.64 -6.98
C PHE A 38 -10.67 -13.54 -7.88
N PHE A 39 -9.59 -12.97 -7.37
CA PHE A 39 -8.32 -12.98 -8.07
C PHE A 39 -7.81 -14.42 -8.20
N LEU A 40 -7.67 -14.85 -9.45
CA LEU A 40 -7.15 -16.16 -9.82
C LEU A 40 -6.27 -15.97 -11.06
N VAL A 41 -5.17 -16.72 -11.10
CA VAL A 41 -4.39 -16.92 -12.31
C VAL A 41 -4.83 -18.24 -12.94
N ASP A 42 -4.89 -18.27 -14.27
CA ASP A 42 -5.24 -19.47 -15.02
C ASP A 42 -4.00 -20.37 -15.17
N ASP A 43 -4.19 -21.68 -15.07
CA ASP A 43 -3.08 -22.65 -15.15
C ASP A 43 -2.39 -22.59 -16.52
N GLU A 44 -3.12 -22.36 -17.62
CA GLU A 44 -2.56 -22.19 -18.96
C GLU A 44 -1.68 -20.93 -19.03
N ASP A 45 -2.13 -19.81 -18.46
CA ASP A 45 -1.32 -18.58 -18.39
C ASP A 45 -0.07 -18.78 -17.52
N VAL A 46 -0.14 -19.58 -16.45
CA VAL A 46 1.02 -19.91 -15.61
C VAL A 46 2.02 -20.80 -16.35
N GLU A 47 1.54 -21.78 -17.12
CA GLU A 47 2.40 -22.64 -17.97
C GLU A 47 3.11 -21.82 -19.06
N ASP A 48 2.38 -20.92 -19.72
CA ASP A 48 2.90 -20.14 -20.84
C ASP A 48 3.81 -18.98 -20.41
N ARG A 49 3.51 -18.34 -19.28
CA ARG A 49 4.12 -17.04 -18.87
C ARG A 49 4.83 -17.10 -17.53
N GLY A 50 4.75 -18.22 -16.81
CA GLY A 50 5.14 -18.30 -15.41
C GLY A 50 4.14 -17.61 -14.47
N HIS A 51 4.33 -17.83 -13.16
CA HIS A 51 3.42 -17.29 -12.13
C HIS A 51 3.36 -15.75 -12.16
N VAL A 52 4.52 -15.09 -12.22
CA VAL A 52 4.57 -13.62 -12.27
C VAL A 52 3.94 -13.08 -13.55
N GLY A 53 4.22 -13.70 -14.69
CA GLY A 53 3.62 -13.33 -15.98
C GLY A 53 2.09 -13.47 -16.00
N ALA A 54 1.54 -14.52 -15.39
CA ALA A 54 0.10 -14.71 -15.23
C ALA A 54 -0.53 -13.65 -14.32
N ILE A 55 0.12 -13.31 -13.20
CA ILE A 55 -0.32 -12.21 -12.30
C ILE A 55 -0.32 -10.89 -13.06
N ASN A 56 0.76 -10.58 -13.78
CA ASN A 56 0.88 -9.38 -14.59
C ASN A 56 -0.28 -9.26 -15.58
N ARG A 57 -0.60 -10.34 -16.30
CA ARG A 57 -1.72 -10.38 -17.25
C ARG A 57 -3.06 -10.08 -16.58
N GLN A 58 -3.32 -10.66 -15.41
CA GLN A 58 -4.56 -10.41 -14.66
C GLN A 58 -4.65 -8.97 -14.13
N LEU A 59 -3.52 -8.38 -13.73
CA LEU A 59 -3.47 -6.97 -13.35
C LEU A 59 -3.76 -6.06 -14.54
N GLU A 60 -3.21 -6.33 -15.72
CA GLU A 60 -3.51 -5.59 -16.95
C GLU A 60 -5.00 -5.64 -17.32
N ILE A 61 -5.65 -6.80 -17.14
CA ILE A 61 -7.07 -6.98 -17.42
C ILE A 61 -7.93 -6.11 -16.49
N ARG A 62 -7.58 -6.03 -15.21
CA ARG A 62 -8.40 -5.38 -14.17
C ARG A 62 -8.12 -3.89 -14.03
N LEU A 63 -6.85 -3.50 -14.12
CA LEU A 63 -6.38 -2.12 -13.89
C LEU A 63 -6.09 -1.36 -15.18
N GLY A 64 -6.12 -2.06 -16.32
CA GLY A 64 -5.75 -1.55 -17.62
C GLY A 64 -4.26 -1.76 -17.95
N HIS A 65 -3.92 -1.63 -19.23
CA HIS A 65 -2.55 -1.76 -19.71
C HIS A 65 -1.68 -0.60 -19.24
N TRP A 66 -0.46 -0.90 -18.78
CA TRP A 66 0.56 0.09 -18.42
C TRP A 66 0.88 1.12 -19.51
N HIS A 67 0.66 0.77 -20.78
CA HIS A 67 0.91 1.67 -21.91
C HIS A 67 -0.19 2.72 -22.12
N ASN A 68 -1.33 2.61 -21.44
CA ASN A 68 -2.47 3.52 -21.63
C ASN A 68 -2.42 4.76 -20.71
N GLY A 69 -1.28 5.00 -20.06
CA GLY A 69 -1.08 6.12 -19.15
C GLY A 69 -1.08 5.70 -17.68
N PRO A 70 -1.07 6.66 -16.75
CA PRO A 70 -1.09 6.37 -15.33
C PRO A 70 -2.38 5.61 -14.96
N ILE A 71 -2.26 4.65 -14.05
CA ILE A 71 -3.42 3.92 -13.52
C ILE A 71 -4.39 4.93 -12.90
N GLN A 72 -5.68 4.78 -13.19
CA GLN A 72 -6.75 5.59 -12.62
C GLN A 72 -7.72 4.69 -11.87
N PHE A 73 -7.91 4.98 -10.57
CA PHE A 73 -8.89 4.26 -9.77
C PHE A 73 -10.30 4.74 -10.12
N THR A 74 -11.15 3.82 -10.58
CA THR A 74 -12.54 4.10 -10.99
C THR A 74 -13.54 3.84 -9.87
N GLU A 75 -13.12 3.08 -8.86
CA GLU A 75 -13.89 2.77 -7.65
C GLU A 75 -12.93 2.62 -6.46
N GLN A 76 -13.47 2.77 -5.26
CA GLN A 76 -12.80 2.46 -4.00
C GLN A 76 -13.67 1.49 -3.20
N GLY A 77 -13.09 0.81 -2.21
CA GLY A 77 -13.83 -0.09 -1.34
C GLY A 77 -13.08 -1.37 -0.99
N PRO A 78 -13.76 -2.31 -0.32
CA PRO A 78 -13.14 -3.49 0.27
C PRO A 78 -12.46 -4.39 -0.77
N ASP A 79 -13.00 -4.44 -1.99
CA ASP A 79 -12.45 -5.26 -3.07
C ASP A 79 -11.09 -4.75 -3.51
N LEU A 80 -10.97 -3.45 -3.83
CA LEU A 80 -9.71 -2.82 -4.19
C LEU A 80 -8.68 -2.90 -3.05
N ASN A 81 -9.11 -2.74 -1.79
CA ASN A 81 -8.21 -2.81 -0.63
C ASN A 81 -7.51 -4.17 -0.48
N LYS A 82 -8.07 -5.25 -1.04
CA LYS A 82 -7.41 -6.57 -1.06
C LYS A 82 -6.13 -6.57 -1.87
N LEU A 83 -5.96 -5.64 -2.81
CA LEU A 83 -4.80 -5.57 -3.67
C LEU A 83 -3.50 -5.46 -2.87
N ALA A 84 -3.47 -4.68 -1.79
CA ALA A 84 -2.28 -4.59 -0.93
C ALA A 84 -1.94 -5.94 -0.26
N ASN A 85 -2.94 -6.69 0.19
CA ASN A 85 -2.74 -8.03 0.76
C ASN A 85 -2.25 -9.03 -0.30
N LEU A 86 -2.75 -8.92 -1.53
CA LEU A 86 -2.27 -9.72 -2.66
C LEU A 86 -0.80 -9.42 -2.99
N PHE A 87 -0.40 -8.15 -3.02
CA PHE A 87 1.03 -7.79 -3.20
C PHE A 87 1.91 -8.32 -2.08
N LYS A 88 1.43 -8.27 -0.82
CA LYS A 88 2.14 -8.88 0.32
C LYS A 88 2.40 -10.36 0.08
N LEU A 89 1.38 -11.09 -0.36
CA LEU A 89 1.46 -12.52 -0.67
C LEU A 89 2.43 -12.78 -1.82
N TRP A 90 2.22 -12.15 -2.98
CA TRP A 90 3.02 -12.41 -4.17
C TRP A 90 4.50 -12.06 -3.99
N LEU A 91 4.81 -10.92 -3.36
CA LEU A 91 6.20 -10.50 -3.11
C LEU A 91 6.88 -11.33 -2.02
N THR A 92 6.12 -12.08 -1.23
CA THR A 92 6.65 -13.06 -0.28
C THR A 92 6.91 -14.39 -0.95
N ASP A 93 5.91 -14.92 -1.66
CA ASP A 93 5.95 -16.28 -2.22
C ASP A 93 6.83 -16.37 -3.47
N LEU A 94 6.86 -15.31 -4.28
CA LEU A 94 7.61 -15.24 -5.53
C LEU A 94 8.92 -14.46 -5.39
N ALA A 95 9.43 -14.27 -4.17
CA ALA A 95 10.63 -13.46 -3.91
C ALA A 95 11.90 -13.95 -4.65
N SER A 96 11.95 -15.24 -5.00
CA SER A 96 13.07 -15.83 -5.76
C SER A 96 12.82 -15.91 -7.26
N ASP A 97 11.64 -15.49 -7.73
CA ASP A 97 11.30 -15.49 -9.14
C ASP A 97 12.08 -14.36 -9.87
N PRO A 98 12.77 -14.64 -10.98
CA PRO A 98 13.54 -13.63 -11.71
C PRO A 98 12.68 -12.49 -12.25
N GLU A 99 11.38 -12.70 -12.44
CA GLU A 99 10.43 -11.71 -12.94
C GLU A 99 9.74 -10.92 -11.82
N VAL A 100 9.99 -11.21 -10.54
CA VAL A 100 9.43 -10.45 -9.40
C VAL A 100 9.60 -8.91 -9.49
N PRO A 101 10.63 -8.33 -10.17
CA PRO A 101 10.68 -6.89 -10.40
C PRO A 101 9.45 -6.30 -11.11
N ILE A 102 8.72 -7.09 -11.90
CA ILE A 102 7.44 -6.69 -12.53
C ILE A 102 6.39 -6.35 -11.45
N LEU A 103 6.32 -7.14 -10.37
CA LEU A 103 5.39 -6.88 -9.27
C LEU A 103 5.79 -5.66 -8.45
N HIS A 104 7.10 -5.45 -8.24
CA HIS A 104 7.58 -4.21 -7.61
C HIS A 104 7.21 -2.97 -8.43
N LYS A 105 7.28 -3.06 -9.75
CA LYS A 105 6.84 -1.98 -10.63
C LYS A 105 5.35 -1.69 -10.49
N TRP A 106 4.50 -2.73 -10.50
CA TRP A 106 3.07 -2.54 -10.25
C TRP A 106 2.80 -1.86 -8.91
N LEU A 107 3.50 -2.28 -7.84
CA LEU A 107 3.37 -1.68 -6.52
C LEU A 107 3.70 -0.17 -6.55
N ASP A 108 4.80 0.22 -7.19
CA ASP A 108 5.21 1.62 -7.33
C ASP A 108 4.23 2.44 -8.18
N ASP A 109 3.73 1.86 -9.28
CA ASP A 109 2.76 2.50 -10.16
C ASP A 109 1.40 2.70 -9.46
N LEU A 110 0.97 1.74 -8.63
CA LEU A 110 -0.25 1.83 -7.84
C LEU A 110 -0.16 2.88 -6.73
N ILE A 111 0.98 2.97 -6.04
CA ILE A 111 1.24 4.04 -5.06
C ILE A 111 1.18 5.40 -5.76
N THR A 112 1.85 5.53 -6.91
CA THR A 112 1.87 6.76 -7.71
C THR A 112 0.46 7.13 -8.18
N ALA A 113 -0.34 6.16 -8.61
CA ALA A 113 -1.73 6.35 -9.01
C ALA A 113 -2.60 6.86 -7.86
N ALA A 114 -2.42 6.28 -6.67
CA ALA A 114 -3.17 6.72 -5.50
C ALA A 114 -2.78 8.15 -5.13
N GLU A 115 -1.48 8.47 -5.13
CA GLU A 115 -1.02 9.84 -4.90
C GLU A 115 -1.60 10.84 -5.89
N ASN A 116 -1.69 10.46 -7.15
CA ASN A 116 -2.26 11.29 -8.20
C ASN A 116 -3.77 11.49 -8.00
N ALA A 117 -4.49 10.49 -7.49
CA ALA A 117 -5.89 10.65 -7.12
C ALA A 117 -6.07 11.78 -6.09
N TYR A 118 -5.28 11.79 -5.00
CA TYR A 118 -5.32 12.87 -4.00
C TYR A 118 -4.93 14.25 -4.56
N LYS A 119 -3.88 14.29 -5.39
CA LYS A 119 -3.44 15.54 -6.03
C LYS A 119 -4.53 16.12 -6.94
N SER A 120 -5.23 15.26 -7.68
CA SER A 120 -6.31 15.67 -8.59
C SER A 120 -7.52 16.28 -7.86
N THR A 121 -7.75 15.89 -6.61
CA THR A 121 -8.87 16.36 -5.78
C THR A 121 -8.47 17.45 -4.79
N ASN A 122 -7.21 17.89 -4.82
CA ASN A 122 -6.63 18.82 -3.84
C ASN A 122 -6.79 18.33 -2.38
N THR A 123 -6.84 17.01 -2.18
CA THR A 123 -6.95 16.37 -0.87
C THR A 123 -5.55 16.07 -0.33
N MET A 124 -5.36 16.18 0.99
CA MET A 124 -4.08 15.84 1.61
C MET A 124 -3.84 14.33 1.57
N LEU A 125 -2.61 13.93 1.25
CA LEU A 125 -2.18 12.53 1.35
C LEU A 125 -2.23 12.07 2.82
N PRO A 126 -2.76 10.87 3.09
CA PRO A 126 -2.64 10.24 4.40
C PRO A 126 -1.15 10.13 4.77
N LYS A 127 -0.78 10.57 5.97
CA LYS A 127 0.62 10.47 6.41
C LYS A 127 0.87 9.07 6.94
N PHE A 128 1.82 8.37 6.34
CA PHE A 128 2.31 7.10 6.87
C PHE A 128 3.04 7.35 8.20
N THR A 129 2.39 7.06 9.33
CA THR A 129 3.02 7.15 10.65
C THR A 129 3.82 5.88 10.95
N GLY A 130 4.72 5.52 10.03
CA GLY A 130 5.65 4.40 10.15
C GLY A 130 7.02 4.84 10.65
N GLN A 131 7.07 5.54 11.78
CA GLN A 131 8.28 5.68 12.60
C GLN A 131 7.84 6.03 14.01
N ALA A 132 8.31 5.25 14.99
CA ALA A 132 8.13 5.53 16.40
C ALA A 132 8.49 6.99 16.68
N ALA A 133 7.50 7.77 17.11
CA ALA A 133 7.75 9.00 17.82
C ALA A 133 8.45 8.62 19.14
N SER A 134 9.76 8.46 19.10
CA SER A 134 10.60 8.49 20.29
C SER A 134 10.71 9.94 20.76
N THR A 135 9.58 10.52 21.14
CA THR A 135 9.57 11.72 21.98
C THR A 135 9.71 11.24 23.42
N LEU A 136 10.95 11.00 23.82
CA LEU A 136 11.34 11.10 25.23
C LEU A 136 10.90 12.49 25.73
N PRO A 137 10.08 12.60 26.78
CA PRO A 137 9.87 13.90 27.41
C PRO A 137 11.23 14.34 27.97
N HIS A 138 11.69 15.50 27.50
CA HIS A 138 12.80 16.25 28.07
C HIS A 138 12.47 16.61 29.52
N VAL A 139 12.76 15.70 30.45
CA VAL A 139 12.71 15.99 31.88
C VAL A 139 13.92 16.86 32.19
N GLN A 140 13.69 18.18 32.23
CA GLN A 140 14.63 19.11 32.83
C GLN A 140 14.80 18.75 34.30
N HIS A 141 15.92 18.12 34.64
CA HIS A 141 16.37 18.02 36.02
C HIS A 141 16.67 19.43 36.56
N LYS A 142 15.67 20.05 37.18
CA LYS A 142 15.92 21.13 38.15
C LYS A 142 16.53 20.49 39.40
N ARG A 143 17.84 20.66 39.58
CA ARG A 143 18.52 20.33 40.84
C ARG A 143 17.95 21.21 41.95
N PRO A 144 17.52 20.68 43.10
CA PRO A 144 17.28 21.50 44.27
C PRO A 144 18.62 21.89 44.91
N ILE A 145 18.77 23.21 45.10
CA ILE A 145 19.82 23.85 45.88
C ILE A 145 19.68 23.41 47.34
N ALA A 146 20.80 23.01 47.93
CA ALA A 146 20.91 22.70 49.34
C ALA A 146 20.60 23.93 50.21
N GLN A 147 19.75 23.75 51.22
CA GLN A 147 19.79 24.57 52.43
C GLN A 147 19.89 23.67 53.66
N ARG A 148 21.05 23.77 54.31
CA ARG A 148 21.36 23.34 55.67
C ARG A 148 20.30 23.89 56.63
N VAL A 149 19.73 23.03 57.46
CA VAL A 149 19.28 23.41 58.80
C VAL A 149 20.05 22.54 59.79
N PHE A 150 20.86 23.21 60.60
CA PHE A 150 21.62 22.66 61.71
C PHE A 150 20.66 22.24 62.83
N MET A 151 20.88 21.08 63.42
CA MET A 151 20.44 20.73 64.77
C MET A 151 21.58 19.95 65.44
N GLY A 152 22.08 20.47 66.57
CA GLY A 152 23.20 19.95 67.33
C GLY A 152 24.15 21.06 67.75
#